data_AF-A0A961X4T6-F1
#
_entry.id   AF-A0A961X4T6-F1
#
_cell.length_a   1.000
_cell.length_b   1.000
_cell.length_c   1.000
_cell.angle_alpha   90.00
_cell.angle_beta   90.00
_cell.angle_gamma   90.00
#
_symmetry.space_group_name_H-M   'P 1'
#
loop_
_entity.id
_entity.type
_entity.pdbx_description
1 polymer ?
#
loop_
_entity_poly.entity_id
_entity_poly.type
_entity_poly.pdbx_seq_one_letter_code
_entity_poly.pdbx_strand_id
1 'polypeptide(L)'
;MRDELGDQAEVSRLIERRSDSELAALMTNLGGHDLPTLLDAFETARLHDRPTCFIAYTIKGFGLPLAGHKDNHAGLMTAAQMEGFRQSLGVREGREWERFEGLALREDALSTFIADAPFNARGRRRYSAPAVSVPETLSWPPQPKQSTQAGFGVLMAEIARGDDNFTRRIVTTSPDVTVSTNL
;
A
#
# COMPACT_ATOMS: atom_id res chain seq x y z
N MET A 1 -7.99 35.53 -3.89
CA MET A 1 -8.65 34.75 -2.81
C MET A 1 -9.98 35.37 -2.35
N ARG A 2 -10.04 36.65 -1.93
CA ARG A 2 -11.31 37.29 -1.49
C ARG A 2 -12.41 37.30 -2.57
N ASP A 3 -12.05 37.61 -3.82
CA ASP A 3 -13.03 37.68 -4.92
C ASP A 3 -13.44 36.31 -5.48
N GLU A 4 -12.64 35.27 -5.24
CA GLU A 4 -12.88 33.91 -5.80
C GLU A 4 -13.71 33.02 -4.88
N LEU A 5 -13.69 33.27 -3.57
CA LEU A 5 -14.46 32.49 -2.58
C LEU A 5 -15.86 33.06 -2.33
N GLY A 6 -16.13 34.29 -2.80
CA GLY A 6 -17.34 35.04 -2.51
C GLY A 6 -17.38 35.53 -1.06
N ASP A 7 -17.88 36.74 -0.81
CA ASP A 7 -18.03 37.25 0.56
C ASP A 7 -19.17 36.49 1.27
N GLN A 8 -18.78 35.43 1.97
CA GLN A 8 -19.63 34.70 2.89
C GLN A 8 -19.14 35.06 4.29
N ALA A 9 -19.80 36.02 4.96
CA ALA A 9 -19.34 36.68 6.18
C ALA A 9 -18.68 35.77 7.25
N GLU A 10 -19.09 34.51 7.36
CA GLU A 10 -18.48 33.51 8.27
C GLU A 10 -17.14 32.96 7.74
N VAL A 11 -17.04 32.68 6.45
CA VAL A 11 -15.81 32.23 5.77
C VAL A 11 -14.75 33.34 5.80
N SER A 12 -15.15 34.58 5.51
CA SER A 12 -14.27 35.76 5.60
C SER A 12 -13.69 35.89 7.02
N ARG A 13 -14.52 35.79 8.06
CA ARG A 13 -14.06 35.81 9.46
C ARG A 13 -13.15 34.64 9.82
N LEU A 14 -13.34 33.47 9.22
CA LEU A 14 -12.49 32.30 9.46
C LEU A 14 -11.09 32.49 8.85
N ILE A 15 -11.04 33.06 7.65
CA ILE A 15 -9.80 33.38 6.93
C ILE A 15 -9.03 34.49 7.66
N GLU A 16 -9.71 35.58 8.05
CA GLU A 16 -9.08 36.76 8.66
C GLU A 16 -8.48 36.51 10.06
N ARG A 17 -8.83 35.40 10.70
CA ARG A 17 -8.24 34.98 11.98
C ARG A 17 -6.89 34.28 11.83
N ARG A 18 -6.40 34.09 10.60
CA ARG A 18 -5.17 33.34 10.30
C ARG A 18 -4.21 34.20 9.51
N SER A 19 -2.92 34.01 9.75
CA SER A 19 -1.88 34.49 8.85
C SER A 19 -1.91 33.73 7.52
N ASP A 20 -1.22 34.25 6.50
CA ASP A 20 -1.06 33.55 5.22
C ASP A 20 -0.39 32.17 5.39
N SER A 21 0.55 32.05 6.33
CA SER A 21 1.23 30.78 6.60
C SER A 21 0.30 29.76 7.26
N GLU A 22 -0.53 30.20 8.21
CA GLU A 22 -1.53 29.34 8.86
C GLU A 22 -2.63 28.92 7.89
N LEU A 23 -3.05 29.83 7.01
CA LEU A 23 -4.04 29.55 5.98
C LEU A 23 -3.48 28.58 4.93
N ALA A 24 -2.24 28.79 4.48
CA ALA A 24 -1.57 27.86 3.57
C ALA A 24 -1.45 26.47 4.20
N ALA A 25 -1.04 26.36 5.46
CA ALA A 25 -0.98 25.09 6.18
C ALA A 25 -2.36 24.41 6.27
N LEU A 26 -3.42 25.17 6.60
CA LEU A 26 -4.78 24.64 6.66
C LEU A 26 -5.27 24.13 5.31
N MET A 27 -5.09 24.92 4.24
CA MET A 27 -5.56 24.56 2.90
C MET A 27 -4.77 23.42 2.27
N THR A 28 -3.53 23.19 2.71
CA THR A 28 -2.65 22.15 2.19
C THR A 28 -2.64 20.87 3.01
N ASN A 29 -3.21 20.89 4.22
CA ASN A 29 -3.44 19.71 5.06
C ASN A 29 -4.69 18.93 4.61
N LEU A 30 -4.68 18.49 3.34
CA LEU A 30 -5.74 17.65 2.76
C LEU A 30 -5.88 16.34 3.54
N GLY A 31 -7.05 15.68 3.47
CA GLY A 31 -7.32 14.48 4.28
C GLY A 31 -6.32 13.33 4.15
N GLY A 32 -5.54 13.27 3.07
CA GLY A 32 -4.44 12.32 2.90
C GLY A 32 -3.15 12.65 3.68
N HIS A 33 -3.08 13.81 4.34
CA HIS A 33 -1.99 14.26 5.21
C HIS A 33 -2.42 14.37 6.69
N ASP A 34 -3.71 14.19 6.97
CA ASP A 34 -4.26 14.22 8.33
C ASP A 34 -4.25 12.81 8.94
N LEU A 35 -3.20 12.53 9.71
CA LEU A 35 -2.97 11.20 10.31
C LEU A 35 -4.13 10.71 11.20
N PRO A 36 -4.70 11.52 12.12
CA PRO A 36 -5.93 11.16 12.83
C PRO A 36 -7.07 10.67 11.92
N THR A 37 -7.37 11.40 10.85
CA THR A 37 -8.43 11.03 9.89
C THR A 37 -8.12 9.72 9.18
N LEU A 38 -6.87 9.51 8.76
CA LEU A 38 -6.45 8.25 8.14
C LEU A 38 -6.57 7.06 9.10
N LEU A 39 -6.15 7.24 10.37
CA LEU A 39 -6.24 6.20 11.38
C LEU A 39 -7.69 5.82 11.67
N ASP A 40 -8.59 6.79 11.82
CA ASP A 40 -10.02 6.56 12.02
C ASP A 40 -10.65 5.78 10.85
N ALA A 41 -10.30 6.16 9.62
CA ALA A 41 -10.75 5.45 8.42
C ALA A 41 -10.24 3.99 8.38
N PHE A 42 -8.98 3.75 8.73
CA PHE A 42 -8.40 2.40 8.76
C PHE A 42 -9.00 1.54 9.87
N GLU A 43 -9.20 2.09 11.07
CA GLU A 43 -9.83 1.37 12.17
C GLU A 43 -11.30 1.04 11.88
N THR A 44 -12.03 1.96 11.24
CA THR A 44 -13.39 1.70 10.79
C THR A 44 -13.45 0.56 9.77
N ALA A 45 -12.55 0.56 8.79
CA ALA A 45 -12.50 -0.49 7.77
C ALA A 45 -12.16 -1.87 8.36
N ARG A 46 -11.39 -1.91 9.46
CA ARG A 46 -11.02 -3.14 10.17
C ARG A 46 -12.23 -3.85 10.82
N LEU A 47 -13.37 -3.18 10.95
CA LEU A 47 -14.58 -3.75 11.56
C LEU A 47 -15.31 -4.77 10.67
N HIS A 48 -14.87 -4.98 9.43
CA HIS A 48 -15.48 -5.94 8.50
C HIS A 48 -14.50 -6.47 7.44
N ASP A 49 -14.86 -7.58 6.80
CA ASP A 49 -14.01 -8.24 5.78
C ASP A 49 -14.27 -7.79 4.32
N ARG A 50 -15.02 -6.71 4.12
CA ARG A 50 -15.31 -6.20 2.76
C ARG A 50 -14.08 -5.48 2.18
N PRO A 51 -13.79 -5.65 0.87
CA PRO A 51 -12.80 -4.82 0.18
C PRO A 51 -13.13 -3.34 0.34
N THR A 52 -12.16 -2.55 0.81
CA THR A 52 -12.32 -1.11 1.07
C THR A 52 -11.33 -0.32 0.24
N CYS A 53 -11.83 0.66 -0.52
CA CYS A 53 -11.01 1.60 -1.29
C CYS A 53 -10.94 2.94 -0.54
N PHE A 54 -9.72 3.42 -0.27
CA PHE A 54 -9.50 4.72 0.36
C PHE A 54 -9.11 5.74 -0.70
N ILE A 55 -9.87 6.83 -0.81
CA ILE A 55 -9.55 7.96 -1.68
C ILE A 55 -8.87 9.04 -0.82
N ALA A 56 -7.54 8.96 -0.72
CA ALA A 56 -6.75 9.92 0.05
C ALA A 56 -6.37 11.13 -0.81
N TYR A 57 -6.90 12.30 -0.49
CA TYR A 57 -6.55 13.52 -1.21
C TYR A 57 -5.24 14.10 -0.70
N THR A 58 -4.24 14.24 -1.58
CA THR A 58 -2.86 14.58 -1.22
C THR A 58 -2.31 15.69 -2.13
N ILE A 59 -1.18 16.24 -1.71
CA ILE A 59 -0.37 17.17 -2.49
C ILE A 59 0.90 16.46 -2.92
N LYS A 60 1.15 16.45 -4.22
CA LYS A 60 2.36 15.85 -4.77
C LYS A 60 3.61 16.61 -4.32
N GLY A 61 4.53 15.89 -3.67
CA GLY A 61 5.72 16.47 -3.04
C GLY A 61 5.39 17.39 -1.87
N PHE A 62 4.36 17.04 -1.10
CA PHE A 62 4.02 17.73 0.14
C PHE A 62 5.26 17.95 1.03
N GLY A 63 5.38 19.16 1.59
CA GLY A 63 6.55 19.57 2.39
C GLY A 63 7.78 19.97 1.59
N LEU A 64 7.80 19.78 0.26
CA LEU A 64 8.89 20.25 -0.59
C LEU A 64 8.62 21.66 -1.14
N PRO A 65 9.66 22.43 -1.50
CA PRO A 65 9.49 23.73 -2.18
C PRO A 65 8.70 23.68 -3.50
N LEU A 66 8.61 22.50 -4.13
CA LEU A 66 7.88 22.27 -5.39
C LEU A 66 6.51 21.60 -5.18
N ALA A 67 5.98 21.59 -3.95
CA ALA A 67 4.71 20.97 -3.60
C ALA A 67 3.56 21.46 -4.52
N GLY A 68 2.84 20.52 -5.12
CA GLY A 68 1.71 20.82 -6.02
C GLY A 68 2.10 21.40 -7.39
N HIS A 69 3.39 21.64 -7.66
CA HIS A 69 3.82 22.15 -8.95
C HIS A 69 3.65 21.09 -10.05
N LYS A 70 3.13 21.49 -11.22
CA LYS A 70 2.86 20.57 -12.34
C LYS A 70 4.09 19.76 -12.77
N ASP A 71 5.27 20.39 -12.73
CA ASP A 71 6.54 19.79 -13.14
C ASP A 71 7.25 19.03 -12.01
N ASN A 72 6.66 18.94 -10.81
CA ASN A 72 7.26 18.24 -9.66
C ASN A 72 7.46 16.72 -9.89
N HIS A 73 7.08 16.17 -11.04
CA HIS A 73 7.37 14.77 -11.34
C HIS A 73 8.86 14.51 -11.57
N ALA A 74 9.51 15.44 -12.26
CA ALA A 74 10.92 15.34 -12.65
C ALA A 74 11.71 16.60 -12.24
N GLY A 75 11.06 17.54 -11.55
CA GLY A 75 11.68 18.75 -11.03
C GLY A 75 12.73 18.39 -9.98
N LEU A 76 13.98 18.70 -10.26
CA LEU A 76 15.06 18.59 -9.29
C LEU A 76 15.11 19.86 -8.44
N MET A 77 15.21 19.68 -7.13
CA MET A 77 15.51 20.77 -6.21
C MET A 77 16.95 21.25 -6.43
N THR A 78 17.17 22.56 -6.36
CA THR A 78 18.51 23.12 -6.36
C THR A 78 19.25 22.73 -5.08
N ALA A 79 20.59 22.83 -5.08
CA ALA A 79 21.38 22.57 -3.86
C ALA A 79 20.92 23.44 -2.67
N ALA A 80 20.56 24.70 -2.91
CA ALA A 80 20.04 25.60 -1.88
C ALA A 80 18.67 25.15 -1.34
N GLN A 81 17.77 24.67 -2.22
CA GLN A 81 16.48 24.12 -1.80
C GLN A 81 16.66 22.83 -1.00
N MET A 82 17.60 21.96 -1.40
CA MET A 82 17.93 20.75 -0.65
C MET A 82 18.52 21.07 0.73
N GLU A 83 19.40 22.07 0.82
CA GLU A 83 19.94 22.53 2.10
C GLU A 83 18.84 23.06 3.02
N GLY A 84 17.95 23.91 2.51
CA GLY A 84 16.81 24.40 3.29
C GLY A 84 15.87 23.28 3.74
N PHE A 85 15.64 22.27 2.90
CA PHE A 85 14.85 21.10 3.25
C PHE A 85 15.52 20.23 4.32
N ARG A 86 16.84 20.00 4.21
CA ARG A 86 17.61 19.28 5.23
C ARG A 86 17.50 19.97 6.59
N GLN A 87 17.67 21.30 6.61
CA GLN A 87 17.54 22.11 7.82
C GLN A 87 16.12 22.07 8.41
N SER A 88 15.07 22.13 7.58
CA SER A 88 13.69 22.07 8.05
C SER A 88 13.33 20.71 8.67
N LEU A 89 14.00 19.64 8.23
CA LEU A 89 13.91 18.31 8.83
C LEU A 89 14.82 18.13 10.06
N GLY A 90 15.64 19.12 10.43
CA GLY A 90 16.59 19.03 11.54
C GLY A 90 17.75 18.06 11.28
N VAL A 91 18.05 17.74 10.02
CA VAL A 91 19.09 16.78 9.63
C VAL A 91 20.45 17.48 9.52
N ARG A 92 21.48 16.93 10.18
CA ARG A 92 22.85 17.44 10.08
C ARG A 92 23.55 17.06 8.78
N GLU A 93 24.50 17.89 8.35
CA GLU A 93 25.34 17.64 7.18
C GLU A 93 26.13 16.35 7.28
N GLY A 94 26.10 15.57 6.19
CA GLY A 94 26.77 14.28 6.10
C GLY A 94 26.07 13.16 6.86
N ARG A 95 24.90 13.44 7.48
CA ARG A 95 24.09 12.49 8.25
C ARG A 95 22.74 12.19 7.59
N GLU A 96 22.57 12.53 6.31
CA GLU A 96 21.31 12.41 5.58
C GLU A 96 20.79 10.96 5.49
N TRP A 97 21.68 9.99 5.70
CA TRP A 97 21.38 8.55 5.64
C TRP A 97 21.25 7.89 7.03
N GLU A 98 21.39 8.66 8.10
CA GLU A 98 21.32 8.15 9.46
C GLU A 98 19.85 7.94 9.88
N ARG A 99 19.55 6.75 10.40
CA ARG A 99 18.17 6.22 10.51
C ARG A 99 17.18 7.12 11.28
N PHE A 100 17.65 7.81 12.32
CA PHE A 100 16.80 8.61 13.21
C PHE A 100 17.25 10.08 13.30
N GLU A 101 18.11 10.52 12.39
CA GLU A 101 18.56 11.91 12.34
C GLU A 101 17.37 12.85 12.07
N GLY A 102 17.37 14.03 12.68
CA GLY A 102 16.26 14.99 12.58
C GLY A 102 15.06 14.70 13.50
N LEU A 103 15.02 13.54 14.17
CA LEU A 103 13.97 13.21 15.14
C LEU A 103 14.38 13.64 16.56
N ALA A 104 13.44 14.23 17.30
CA ALA A 104 13.66 14.66 18.68
C ALA A 104 13.69 13.51 19.70
N LEU A 105 13.16 12.35 19.32
CA LEU A 105 13.07 11.17 20.19
C LEU A 105 14.39 10.41 20.23
N ARG A 106 14.68 9.79 21.37
CA ARG A 106 15.86 8.93 21.51
C ARG A 106 15.80 7.74 20.57
N GLU A 107 16.94 7.40 19.98
CA GLU A 107 17.09 6.30 19.02
C GLU A 107 16.69 4.94 19.61
N ASP A 108 17.00 4.67 20.88
CA ASP A 108 16.61 3.42 21.54
C ASP A 108 15.08 3.32 21.68
N ALA A 109 14.44 4.39 22.12
CA ALA A 109 12.98 4.45 22.23
C ALA A 109 12.29 4.27 20.87
N LEU A 110 12.77 4.93 19.82
CA LEU A 110 12.24 4.76 18.46
C LEU A 110 12.47 3.35 17.92
N SER A 111 13.64 2.77 18.16
CA SER A 111 13.97 1.40 17.74
C SER A 111 13.05 0.38 18.41
N THR A 112 12.84 0.50 19.72
CA THR A 112 11.91 -0.33 20.49
C THR A 112 10.48 -0.16 19.98
N PHE A 113 10.00 1.08 19.82
CA PHE A 113 8.66 1.35 19.32
C PHE A 113 8.41 0.71 17.95
N ILE A 114 9.36 0.85 17.02
CA ILE A 114 9.25 0.24 15.69
C ILE A 114 9.28 -1.29 15.81
N ALA A 115 10.19 -1.86 16.61
CA ALA A 115 10.29 -3.32 16.77
C ALA A 115 9.01 -3.92 17.37
N ASP A 116 8.38 -3.21 18.31
CA ASP A 116 7.18 -3.64 19.03
C ASP A 116 5.88 -3.38 18.25
N ALA A 117 5.95 -2.68 17.12
CA ALA A 117 4.79 -2.42 16.28
C ALA A 117 4.07 -3.75 15.93
N PRO A 118 2.72 -3.84 16.02
CA PRO A 118 1.99 -5.09 15.77
C PRO A 118 2.30 -5.75 14.42
N PHE A 119 2.65 -4.95 13.41
CA PHE A 119 3.09 -5.44 12.10
C PHE A 119 4.38 -6.27 12.17
N ASN A 120 5.33 -5.90 13.05
CA ASN A 120 6.62 -6.54 13.24
C ASN A 120 6.57 -7.69 14.25
N ALA A 121 5.52 -7.79 15.08
CA ALA A 121 5.39 -8.81 16.13
C ALA A 121 5.49 -10.26 15.62
N ARG A 122 5.13 -10.52 14.36
CA ARG A 122 5.23 -11.86 13.74
C ARG A 122 6.61 -12.15 13.12
N GLY A 123 7.56 -11.22 13.23
CA GLY A 123 8.88 -11.31 12.62
C GLY A 123 8.85 -11.19 11.09
N ARG A 124 9.91 -11.69 10.44
CA ARG A 124 10.05 -11.62 8.98
C ARG A 124 8.95 -12.44 8.30
N ARG A 125 8.12 -11.78 7.47
CA ARG A 125 7.08 -12.41 6.63
C ARG A 125 7.63 -13.16 5.41
N ARG A 126 8.77 -13.85 5.56
CA ARG A 126 9.29 -14.80 4.56
C ARG A 126 8.87 -16.19 5.00
N TYR A 127 7.63 -16.55 4.67
CA TYR A 127 7.09 -17.85 5.02
C TYR A 127 7.72 -18.94 4.14
N SER A 128 8.07 -20.06 4.75
CA SER A 128 8.37 -21.30 4.04
C SER A 128 7.13 -22.18 4.09
N ALA A 129 6.71 -22.68 2.94
CA ALA A 129 5.66 -23.69 2.87
C ALA A 129 6.32 -25.08 2.87
N PRO A 130 5.74 -26.08 3.57
CA PRO A 130 6.16 -27.47 3.40
C PRO A 130 6.09 -27.87 1.93
N ALA A 131 7.10 -28.59 1.46
CA ALA A 131 7.07 -29.17 0.12
C ALA A 131 5.90 -30.17 0.03
N VAL A 132 5.12 -30.08 -1.04
CA VAL A 132 4.05 -31.04 -1.34
C VAL A 132 4.68 -32.14 -2.19
N SER A 133 4.71 -33.36 -1.66
CA SER A 133 5.18 -34.52 -2.41
C SER A 133 4.27 -34.76 -3.62
N VAL A 134 4.85 -34.75 -4.81
CA VAL A 134 4.13 -35.04 -6.06
C VAL A 134 4.30 -36.53 -6.36
N PRO A 135 3.21 -37.27 -6.66
CA PRO A 135 3.32 -38.67 -7.08
C PRO A 135 4.23 -38.81 -8.31
N GLU A 136 5.10 -39.81 -8.33
CA GLU A 136 5.96 -40.09 -9.50
C GLU A 136 5.14 -40.48 -10.74
N THR A 137 3.97 -41.08 -10.52
CA THR A 137 3.02 -41.44 -11.56
C THR A 137 1.62 -40.98 -11.19
N LEU A 138 0.89 -40.49 -12.20
CA LEU A 138 -0.51 -40.14 -12.08
C LEU A 138 -1.33 -41.19 -12.82
N SER A 139 -2.38 -41.68 -12.19
CA SER A 139 -3.33 -42.57 -12.86
C SER A 139 -4.09 -41.80 -13.94
N TRP A 140 -4.13 -42.37 -15.14
CA TRP A 140 -4.87 -41.82 -16.26
C TRP A 140 -5.34 -42.96 -17.17
N PRO A 141 -6.64 -43.06 -17.49
CA PRO A 141 -7.16 -44.07 -18.40
C PRO A 141 -6.88 -43.67 -19.87
N PRO A 142 -6.01 -44.39 -20.60
CA PRO A 142 -5.64 -44.01 -21.95
C PRO A 142 -6.78 -44.14 -22.95
N GLN A 143 -6.94 -43.13 -23.83
CA GLN A 143 -7.86 -43.17 -24.96
C GLN A 143 -7.09 -43.22 -26.29
N PRO A 144 -7.50 -44.05 -27.27
CA PRO A 144 -6.80 -44.19 -28.56
C PRO A 144 -6.73 -42.90 -29.38
N LYS A 145 -7.73 -42.02 -29.24
CA LYS A 145 -7.79 -40.72 -29.90
C LYS A 145 -8.51 -39.71 -29.00
N GLN A 146 -7.79 -38.66 -28.62
CA GLN A 146 -8.34 -37.56 -27.83
C GLN A 146 -7.55 -36.27 -28.11
N SER A 147 -8.16 -35.11 -27.87
CA SER A 147 -7.42 -33.85 -27.83
C SER A 147 -6.60 -33.75 -26.53
N THR A 148 -5.57 -32.91 -26.52
CA THR A 148 -4.80 -32.62 -25.30
C THR A 148 -5.69 -32.02 -24.21
N GLN A 149 -6.68 -31.20 -24.58
CA GLN A 149 -7.65 -30.63 -23.64
C GLN A 149 -8.54 -31.70 -22.98
N ALA A 150 -9.01 -32.68 -23.76
CA ALA A 150 -9.76 -33.81 -23.23
C ALA A 150 -8.90 -34.68 -22.31
N GLY A 151 -7.64 -34.93 -22.70
CA GLY A 151 -6.67 -35.65 -21.87
C GLY A 151 -6.37 -34.95 -20.54
N PHE A 152 -6.19 -33.64 -20.57
CA PHE A 152 -6.01 -32.82 -19.36
C PHE A 152 -7.23 -32.94 -18.43
N GLY A 153 -8.45 -32.83 -18.96
CA GLY A 153 -9.67 -32.99 -18.17
C GLY A 153 -9.78 -34.35 -17.50
N VAL A 154 -9.46 -35.43 -18.21
CA VAL A 154 -9.43 -36.79 -17.64
C VAL A 154 -8.37 -36.89 -16.51
N LEU A 155 -7.17 -36.33 -16.72
CA LEU A 155 -6.13 -36.33 -15.70
C LEU A 155 -6.57 -35.57 -14.44
N MET A 156 -7.15 -34.38 -14.59
CA MET A 156 -7.67 -33.59 -13.46
C MET A 156 -8.80 -34.32 -12.73
N ALA A 157 -9.67 -35.02 -13.46
CA ALA A 157 -10.72 -35.84 -12.87
C ALA A 157 -10.17 -37.01 -12.05
N GLU A 158 -9.12 -37.70 -12.51
CA GLU A 158 -8.47 -38.76 -11.73
C GLU A 158 -7.77 -38.21 -10.49
N ILE A 159 -7.06 -37.08 -10.61
CA ILE A 159 -6.43 -36.41 -9.47
C ILE A 159 -7.48 -36.04 -8.41
N ALA A 160 -8.63 -35.50 -8.83
CA ALA A 160 -9.73 -35.08 -7.96
C ALA A 160 -10.43 -36.24 -7.23
N ARG A 161 -10.25 -37.50 -7.66
CA ARG A 161 -10.74 -38.69 -6.92
C ARG A 161 -9.87 -39.03 -5.72
N GLY A 162 -8.62 -38.55 -5.67
CA GLY A 162 -7.75 -38.70 -4.52
C GLY A 162 -8.15 -37.79 -3.36
N ASP A 163 -7.63 -38.08 -2.16
CA ASP A 163 -7.80 -37.22 -0.96
C ASP A 163 -6.46 -37.04 -0.22
N ASP A 164 -5.35 -37.14 -0.95
CA ASP A 164 -4.02 -36.95 -0.39
C ASP A 164 -3.63 -35.46 -0.29
N ASN A 165 -2.46 -35.20 0.31
CA ASN A 165 -1.96 -33.83 0.47
C ASN A 165 -1.65 -33.16 -0.88
N PHE A 166 -1.33 -33.90 -1.94
CA PHE A 166 -1.11 -33.33 -3.27
C PHE A 166 -2.43 -32.84 -3.87
N THR A 167 -3.46 -33.70 -3.90
CA THR A 167 -4.77 -33.36 -4.45
C THR A 167 -5.39 -32.15 -3.75
N ARG A 168 -5.35 -32.09 -2.41
CA ARG A 168 -5.93 -30.97 -1.63
C ARG A 168 -5.25 -29.61 -1.87
N ARG A 169 -4.09 -29.59 -2.53
CA ARG A 169 -3.31 -28.38 -2.82
C ARG A 169 -3.51 -27.86 -4.24
N ILE A 170 -4.24 -28.59 -5.06
CA ILE A 170 -4.52 -28.21 -6.44
C ILE A 170 -5.73 -27.27 -6.46
N VAL A 171 -5.54 -26.11 -7.07
CA VAL A 171 -6.59 -25.11 -7.30
C VAL A 171 -6.66 -24.87 -8.79
N THR A 172 -7.81 -25.16 -9.39
CA THR A 172 -8.07 -24.88 -10.81
C THR A 172 -8.76 -23.52 -10.96
N THR A 173 -8.60 -22.91 -12.13
CA THR A 173 -9.35 -21.70 -12.51
C THR A 173 -9.72 -21.80 -13.97
N SER A 174 -10.96 -21.44 -14.29
CA SER A 174 -11.46 -21.38 -15.66
C SER A 174 -12.38 -20.17 -15.79
N PRO A 175 -12.00 -19.13 -16.54
CA PRO A 175 -12.79 -17.92 -16.66
C PRO A 175 -13.96 -18.16 -17.62
N ASP A 176 -15.12 -18.54 -17.07
CA ASP A 176 -16.41 -18.67 -17.78
C ASP A 176 -16.50 -19.83 -18.81
N VAL A 177 -15.49 -20.71 -18.87
CA VAL A 177 -15.38 -21.76 -19.91
C VAL A 177 -15.08 -23.16 -19.35
N THR A 178 -15.52 -23.46 -18.14
CA THR A 178 -15.30 -24.75 -17.45
C THR A 178 -15.67 -25.95 -18.32
N VAL A 179 -16.83 -25.89 -18.99
CA VAL A 179 -17.34 -26.97 -19.85
C VAL A 179 -16.46 -27.21 -21.08
N SER A 180 -15.97 -26.16 -21.75
CA SER A 180 -15.14 -26.32 -22.96
C SER A 180 -13.67 -26.61 -22.64
N THR A 181 -13.24 -26.29 -21.41
CA THR A 181 -11.88 -26.57 -20.90
C THR A 181 -11.80 -27.85 -20.07
N ASN A 182 -12.90 -28.56 -19.82
CA ASN A 182 -12.92 -29.75 -18.97
C ASN A 182 -12.30 -29.50 -17.57
N LEU A 183 -12.64 -28.36 -16.95
CA LEU A 183 -12.19 -27.93 -15.62
C LEU A 183 -13.36 -27.73 -14.66
#